data_AF-A0A2V8GJH6-F1
#
_entry.id   AF-A0A2V8GJH6-F1
#
_cell.length_a   1.000
_cell.length_b   1.000
_cell.length_c   1.000
_cell.angle_alpha   90.00
_cell.angle_beta   90.00
_cell.angle_gamma   90.00
#
_symmetry.space_group_name_H-M   'P 1'
#
loop_
_entity.id
_entity.type
_entity.pdbx_description
1 polymer ?
#
loop_
_entity_poly.entity_id
_entity_poly.type
_entity_poly.pdbx_seq_one_letter_code
_entity_poly.pdbx_strand_id
1 'polypeptide(L)'
;MRVLLNRAAEPYPIPPKQIEGALGHPIHHTFPSDYKTVSTALNSGVPLALTGNSDIATQFDHFTRQILELGAEAPAPPPARRKLPGLERLASIW
;
A
#
# COMPACT_ATOMS: atom_id res chain seq x y z
N MET A 1 -2.02 -13.26 4.64
CA MET A 1 -1.19 -12.57 5.64
C MET A 1 -0.77 -11.22 5.06
N ARG A 2 -0.73 -10.16 5.85
CA ARG A 2 -0.25 -8.84 5.41
C ARG A 2 1.06 -8.52 6.10
N VAL A 3 2.05 -8.08 5.33
CA VAL A 3 3.39 -7.79 5.83
C VAL A 3 3.58 -6.29 5.85
N LEU A 4 4.11 -5.78 6.96
CA LEU A 4 4.43 -4.38 7.16
C LEU A 4 5.92 -4.25 7.43
N LEU A 5 6.61 -3.45 6.62
CA LEU A 5 8.03 -3.19 6.79
C LEU A 5 8.22 -1.92 7.62
N ASN A 6 8.73 -2.07 8.83
CA ASN A 6 9.04 -0.93 9.69
C ASN A 6 10.50 -0.50 9.54
N ARG A 7 10.78 0.78 9.77
CA ARG A 7 12.13 1.38 9.74
C ARG A 7 12.86 1.17 8.40
N ALA A 8 12.14 1.31 7.30
CA ALA A 8 12.73 1.28 5.97
C ALA A 8 13.57 2.54 5.73
N ALA A 9 14.84 2.34 5.38
CA ALA A 9 15.72 3.41 4.93
C ALA A 9 16.78 2.86 3.98
N GLU A 10 17.14 3.66 2.99
CA GLU A 10 18.25 3.35 2.11
C GLU A 10 19.60 3.74 2.76
N PRO A 11 20.65 2.95 2.52
CA PRO A 11 20.66 1.68 1.76
C PRO A 11 19.98 0.55 2.55
N TYR A 12 19.15 -0.26 1.86
CA TYR A 12 18.47 -1.40 2.48
C TYR A 12 19.46 -2.54 2.78
N PRO A 13 19.66 -2.93 4.05
CA PRO A 13 20.54 -4.07 4.38
C PRO A 13 20.02 -5.38 3.80
N ILE A 14 18.70 -5.53 3.73
CA ILE A 14 17.99 -6.62 3.06
C ILE A 14 17.02 -5.97 2.07
N PRO A 15 17.18 -6.17 0.75
CA PRO A 15 16.27 -5.64 -0.24
C PRO A 15 14.82 -6.11 0.00
N PRO A 16 13.81 -5.24 -0.16
CA PRO A 16 12.40 -5.60 0.04
C PRO A 16 11.97 -6.86 -0.73
N LYS A 17 12.48 -7.05 -1.95
CA LYS A 17 12.18 -8.23 -2.77
C LYS A 17 12.65 -9.56 -2.16
N GLN A 18 13.75 -9.55 -1.42
CA GLN A 18 14.22 -10.74 -0.71
C GLN A 18 13.33 -11.06 0.48
N ILE A 19 12.83 -10.04 1.19
CA ILE A 19 11.86 -10.20 2.28
C ILE A 19 10.56 -10.79 1.74
N GLU A 20 10.03 -10.24 0.65
CA GLU A 20 8.82 -10.74 -0.02
C GLU A 20 8.98 -12.19 -0.50
N GLY A 21 10.13 -12.52 -1.09
CA GLY A 21 10.44 -13.87 -1.54
C GLY A 21 10.54 -14.89 -0.39
N ALA A 22 11.16 -14.52 0.73
CA ALA A 22 11.29 -15.39 1.90
C ALA A 22 9.95 -15.61 2.63
N LEU A 23 9.11 -14.58 2.68
CA LEU A 23 7.80 -14.64 3.36
C LEU A 23 6.67 -15.16 2.45
N GLY A 24 6.87 -15.20 1.12
CA GLY A 24 5.83 -15.57 0.16
C GLY A 24 4.67 -14.56 0.07
N HIS A 25 4.86 -13.35 0.58
CA HIS A 25 3.83 -12.31 0.67
C HIS A 25 4.40 -10.94 0.32
N PRO A 26 3.66 -10.09 -0.43
CA PRO A 26 4.10 -8.74 -0.72
C PRO A 26 4.12 -7.88 0.55
N ILE A 27 5.01 -6.89 0.58
CA ILE A 27 4.98 -5.85 1.60
C ILE A 27 3.82 -4.91 1.27
N HIS A 28 2.85 -4.82 2.17
CA HIS A 28 1.62 -4.07 1.95
C HIS A 28 1.75 -2.59 2.33
N HIS A 29 2.61 -2.29 3.30
CA HIS A 29 2.86 -0.94 3.77
C HIS A 29 4.29 -0.86 4.35
N THR A 30 4.88 0.33 4.26
CA THR A 30 6.25 0.58 4.71
C THR A 30 6.29 1.87 5.52
N PHE A 31 6.84 1.81 6.74
CA PHE A 31 7.15 3.00 7.53
C PHE A 31 8.62 3.38 7.36
N PRO A 32 8.93 4.66 7.09
CA PRO A 32 10.30 5.12 6.98
C PRO A 32 11.03 5.05 8.32
N SER A 33 12.36 4.98 8.30
CA SER A 33 13.18 5.10 9.50
C SER A 33 13.31 6.56 9.94
N ASP A 34 12.36 7.05 10.74
CA ASP A 34 12.41 8.38 11.36
C ASP A 34 12.70 8.30 12.87
N TYR A 35 13.98 8.09 13.21
CA TYR A 35 14.38 7.95 14.62
C TYR A 35 14.09 9.21 15.44
N LYS A 36 14.27 10.40 14.86
CA LYS A 36 14.14 11.67 15.57
C LYS A 36 12.69 11.89 16.00
N THR A 37 11.74 11.78 15.07
CA THR A 37 10.32 11.95 15.37
C THR A 37 9.85 10.85 16.32
N VAL A 38 10.26 9.59 16.07
CA VAL A 38 9.87 8.45 16.92
C VAL A 38 10.34 8.62 18.36
N SER A 39 11.62 8.93 18.56
CA SER A 39 12.19 9.15 19.88
C SER A 39 11.55 10.33 20.59
N THR A 40 11.32 11.43 19.88
CA THR A 40 10.66 12.62 20.45
C THR A 40 9.25 12.31 20.93
N ALA A 41 8.45 11.64 20.09
CA ALA A 41 7.08 11.26 20.39
C ALA A 41 6.98 10.28 21.57
N LEU A 42 7.87 9.29 21.60
CA LEU A 42 7.95 8.32 22.68
C LEU A 42 8.28 9.01 24.01
N ASN A 43 9.27 9.90 24.02
CA ASN A 43 9.68 10.63 25.22
C ASN A 43 8.64 11.65 25.69
N SER A 44 7.79 12.16 24.80
CA SER A 44 6.71 13.09 25.14
C SER A 44 5.37 12.41 25.41
N GLY A 45 5.28 11.08 25.21
CA GLY A 45 4.03 10.34 25.33
C GLY A 45 2.98 10.68 24.27
N VAL A 46 3.40 11.28 23.14
CA VAL A 46 2.51 11.65 22.04
C VAL A 46 2.51 10.54 20.99
N PRO A 47 1.35 10.02 20.55
CA PRO A 47 1.29 9.06 19.46
C PRO A 47 1.85 9.60 18.13
N LEU A 48 2.55 8.75 17.36
CA LEU A 48 3.13 9.12 16.06
C LEU A 48 2.10 9.55 15.01
N ALA A 49 0.86 9.08 15.11
CA ALA A 49 -0.22 9.55 14.25
C ALA A 49 -0.60 11.03 14.52
N LEU A 50 -0.22 11.57 15.68
CA LEU A 50 -0.48 12.94 16.10
C LEU A 50 0.77 13.82 16.04
N THR A 51 1.92 13.29 15.64
CA THR A 51 3.13 14.09 15.40
C THR A 51 2.96 14.83 14.08
N GLY A 52 2.27 15.97 14.12
CA GLY A 52 1.95 16.78 12.95
C GLY A 52 3.19 17.10 12.09
N ASN A 53 2.95 17.26 10.79
CA ASN A 53 3.97 17.60 9.78
C ASN A 53 5.16 16.61 9.71
N SER A 54 4.93 15.33 9.98
CA SER A 54 5.94 14.28 9.80
C SER A 54 5.50 13.26 8.75
N ASP A 55 6.46 12.72 7.99
CA ASP A 55 6.20 11.67 7.01
C ASP A 55 5.59 10.44 7.67
N ILE A 56 6.02 10.12 8.90
CA ILE A 56 5.49 8.97 9.64
C ILE A 56 4.00 9.15 10.00
N ALA A 57 3.55 10.35 10.38
CA ALA A 57 2.14 10.61 10.62
C ALA A 57 1.30 10.44 9.34
N THR A 58 1.81 10.93 8.20
CA THR A 58 1.18 10.72 6.88
C THR A 58 1.08 9.25 6.53
N GLN A 59 2.12 8.45 6.80
CA GLN A 59 2.08 7.01 6.57
C GLN A 59 1.05 6.32 7.48
N PHE A 60 0.90 6.74 8.74
CA PHE A 60 -0.13 6.22 9.64
C PHE A 60 -1.55 6.48 9.13
N ASP A 61 -1.83 7.67 8.57
CA ASP A 61 -3.12 7.97 7.95
C ASP A 61 -3.39 7.04 6.75
N HIS A 62 -2.41 6.93 5.83
CA HIS A 62 -2.52 6.03 4.67
C HIS A 62 -2.73 4.57 5.08
N PHE A 63 -1.94 4.06 6.02
CA PHE A 63 -2.05 2.70 6.51
C PHE A 63 -3.42 2.42 7.12
N THR A 64 -3.95 3.36 7.90
CA THR A 64 -5.25 3.22 8.54
C THR A 64 -6.38 3.18 7.51
N ARG A 65 -6.34 4.04 6.49
CA ARG A 65 -7.29 3.99 5.37
C ARG A 65 -7.24 2.65 4.66
N GLN A 66 -6.05 2.17 4.34
CA GLN A 66 -5.86 0.86 3.73
C GLN A 66 -6.43 -0.28 4.58
N ILE A 67 -6.36 -0.21 5.92
CA ILE A 67 -6.99 -1.22 6.79
C ILE A 67 -8.52 -1.17 6.67
N LEU A 68 -9.10 0.03 6.71
CA LEU A 68 -10.55 0.22 6.70
C LEU A 68 -11.18 -0.12 5.34
N GLU A 69 -10.54 0.29 4.24
CA GLU A 69 -11.02 0.04 2.87
C GLU A 69 -11.06 -1.44 2.51
N LEU A 70 -10.22 -2.27 3.14
CA LEU A 70 -10.21 -3.72 2.90
C LEU A 70 -11.34 -4.48 3.58
N GLY A 71 -12.02 -3.84 4.54
CA GLY A 71 -13.26 -4.36 5.12
C GLY A 71 -14.49 -4.03 4.27
N ALA A 72 -14.38 -3.08 3.33
CA ALA A 72 -15.41 -2.83 2.35
C ALA A 72 -15.29 -3.89 1.25
N GLU A 73 -16.31 -4.73 1.13
CA GLU A 73 -16.42 -5.69 0.03
C GLU A 73 -16.21 -4.94 -1.29
N ALA A 74 -15.12 -5.26 -2.00
CA ALA A 74 -14.84 -4.65 -3.28
C ALA A 74 -16.06 -4.87 -4.18
N PRO A 75 -16.64 -3.81 -4.78
CA PRO A 75 -17.80 -3.98 -5.64
C PRO A 75 -17.45 -4.99 -6.74
N ALA A 76 -18.31 -6.00 -6.89
CA ALA A 76 -18.12 -7.07 -7.86
C ALA A 76 -17.72 -6.47 -9.22
N PRO A 77 -16.66 -7.00 -9.87
CA PRO A 77 -16.24 -6.47 -11.16
C PRO A 77 -17.43 -6.51 -12.13
N PRO A 78 -17.68 -5.42 -12.89
CA PRO A 78 -18.78 -5.40 -13.85
C PRO A 78 -18.59 -6.57 -14.83
N PRO A 79 -19.68 -7.28 -15.19
CA PRO A 79 -19.58 -8.45 -16.05
C PRO A 79 -18.85 -8.07 -17.33
N ALA A 80 -17.79 -8.81 -17.65
CA ALA A 80 -17.03 -8.62 -18.87
C ALA A 80 -18.00 -8.62 -20.06
N ARG A 81 -18.12 -7.48 -20.75
CA ARG A 81 -18.88 -7.40 -22.00
C ARG A 81 -18.26 -8.39 -22.98
N ARG A 82 -18.94 -9.51 -23.21
CA ARG A 82 -18.66 -10.45 -24.31
C ARG A 82 -18.68 -9.65 -25.61
N LYS A 83 -17.51 -9.36 -26.17
CA LYS A 83 -17.41 -8.84 -27.55
C LYS A 83 -17.90 -9.95 -28.47
N LEU A 84 -19.04 -9.73 -29.14
CA LEU A 84 -19.50 -10.60 -30.23
C LEU A 84 -18.47 -10.54 -31.36
N PRO A 85 -17.84 -11.67 -31.75
CA PRO A 85 -16.96 -11.70 -32.91
C PRO A 85 -17.85 -11.71 -34.15
N GLY A 86 -17.89 -10.62 -34.91
CA GLY A 86 -18.62 -10.65 -36.19
C GLY A 86 -18.96 -9.33 -36.88
N LEU A 87 -18.79 -8.16 -36.25
CA LEU A 87 -19.21 -6.89 -36.86
C LEU A 87 -18.13 -6.15 -37.66
N GLU A 88 -16.88 -6.61 -37.65
CA GLU A 88 -15.78 -5.93 -38.36
C GLU A 88 -15.77 -6.15 -39.88
N ARG A 89 -16.69 -6.96 -40.45
CA ARG A 89 -16.73 -7.25 -41.89
C ARG A 89 -17.72 -6.42 -42.71
N LEU A 90 -18.52 -5.56 -42.08
CA LEU A 90 -19.53 -4.75 -42.79
C LEU A 90 -19.08 -3.30 -43.06
N ALA A 91 -17.92 -2.87 -42.56
CA ALA A 91 -17.41 -1.52 -42.76
C ALA A 91 -16.40 -1.41 -43.93
N SER A 92 -16.19 -2.49 -44.70
CA SER A 92 -15.21 -2.53 -45.80
C SER A 92 -15.84 -2.51 -47.20
N ILE A 93 -17.15 -2.29 -47.29
CA ILE A 93 -17.88 -2.20 -48.56
C ILE A 93 -18.77 -0.98 -48.47
N TRP A 94 -18.21 0.21 -48.59
CA TRP A 94 -18.81 1.45 -49.12
C TRP A 94 -17.72 2.51 -49.21
#